data_AF-A0A6P6NTC1-F1
#
_entry.id   AF-A0A6P6NTC1-F1
#
_cell.length_a   1.000
_cell.length_b   1.000
_cell.length_c   1.000
_cell.angle_alpha   90.00
_cell.angle_beta   90.00
_cell.angle_gamma   90.00
#
_symmetry.space_group_name_H-M   'P 1'
#
loop_
_entity.id
_entity.type
_entity.pdbx_description
1 polymer ?
#
loop_
_entity_poly.entity_id
_entity_poly.type
_entity_poly.pdbx_seq_one_letter_code
_entity_poly.pdbx_strand_id
1 'polypeptide(L)'
;MIQASGLVLWDINEMLMVLLWLVFCQILVNSVSPSRPALLYESVPVSEGSPVLRDTLFSPDLQFIYTLTDRQVTRVPVERCSQYSSCSKCLSSRDPHCGWCVLSHICSRRDRCERADEPQRFTSRVDQCVELTVQPNNISVTVAEVQICLS
;
A
#
# COMPACT_ATOMS: atom_id res chain seq x y z
N MET A 1 -15.60 9.38 13.31
CA MET A 1 -14.66 10.32 12.65
C MET A 1 -14.41 11.46 13.63
N ILE A 2 -13.21 11.56 14.19
CA ILE A 2 -12.86 12.61 15.16
C ILE A 2 -11.88 13.54 14.44
N GLN A 3 -12.31 14.76 14.10
CA GLN A 3 -11.43 15.81 13.58
C GLN A 3 -10.81 16.55 14.77
N ALA A 4 -9.50 16.39 14.97
CA ALA A 4 -8.73 17.31 15.79
C ALA A 4 -7.92 18.20 14.86
N SER A 5 -7.87 19.50 15.14
CA SER A 5 -7.32 20.54 14.26
C SER A 5 -5.85 20.26 13.87
N GLY A 6 -5.62 19.67 12.70
CA GLY A 6 -4.29 19.30 12.20
C GLY A 6 -3.95 17.81 12.30
N LEU A 7 -4.93 16.95 12.59
CA LEU A 7 -4.79 15.51 12.65
C LEU A 7 -6.03 14.86 12.03
N VAL A 8 -5.84 14.09 10.96
CA VAL A 8 -6.93 13.28 10.43
C VAL A 8 -6.70 11.84 10.88
N LEU A 9 -7.69 11.31 11.61
CA LEU A 9 -7.71 9.96 12.13
C LEU A 9 -8.74 9.12 11.39
N TRP A 10 -8.34 7.91 11.00
CA TRP A 10 -9.27 6.93 10.43
C TRP A 10 -8.89 5.50 10.84
N ASP A 11 -9.85 4.59 10.77
CA ASP A 11 -9.66 3.18 11.09
C ASP A 11 -9.71 2.33 9.81
N ILE A 12 -8.70 1.50 9.60
CA ILE A 12 -8.71 0.45 8.57
C ILE A 12 -8.31 -0.87 9.20
N ASN A 13 -9.17 -1.88 9.07
CA ASN A 13 -8.86 -3.25 9.48
C ASN A 13 -8.25 -3.31 10.90
N GLU A 14 -8.85 -2.59 11.86
CA GLU A 14 -8.40 -2.47 13.27
C GLU A 14 -7.07 -1.69 13.47
N MET A 15 -6.61 -0.97 12.44
CA MET A 15 -5.43 -0.12 12.50
C MET A 15 -5.81 1.34 12.29
N LEU A 16 -5.54 2.16 13.30
CA LEU A 16 -5.78 3.59 13.25
C LEU A 16 -4.64 4.24 12.44
N MET A 17 -4.91 4.90 11.32
CA MET A 17 -3.91 5.76 10.70
C MET A 17 -4.09 7.22 11.07
N VAL A 18 -2.96 7.91 11.05
CA VAL A 18 -2.81 9.29 11.44
C VAL A 18 -2.12 10.03 10.30
N LEU A 19 -2.81 11.01 9.73
CA LEU A 19 -2.20 11.95 8.79
C LEU A 19 -1.70 13.17 9.55
N LEU A 20 -0.39 13.40 9.48
CA LEU A 20 0.28 14.56 10.07
C LEU A 20 0.63 15.56 8.97
N TRP A 21 0.13 16.78 9.11
CA TRP A 21 0.52 17.90 8.27
C TRP A 21 1.83 18.46 8.80
N LEU A 22 2.91 18.31 8.04
CA LEU A 22 4.12 19.06 8.33
C LEU A 22 4.04 20.45 7.65
N VAL A 23 4.80 21.40 8.19
CA VAL A 23 5.00 22.74 7.59
C VAL A 23 5.79 22.64 6.27
N PHE A 24 6.36 21.47 6.00
CA PHE A 24 6.90 21.07 4.71
C PHE A 24 5.75 20.62 3.82
N CYS A 25 5.83 20.81 2.51
CA CYS A 25 4.72 20.51 1.59
C CYS A 25 4.50 19.00 1.36
N GLN A 26 4.52 18.22 2.44
CA GLN A 26 4.43 16.78 2.46
C GLN A 26 3.40 16.32 3.49
N ILE A 27 2.71 15.23 3.18
CA ILE A 27 1.78 14.54 4.08
C ILE A 27 2.50 13.34 4.65
N LEU A 28 2.59 13.26 5.97
CA LEU A 28 3.10 12.08 6.64
C LEU A 28 1.97 11.13 6.99
N VAL A 29 2.16 9.85 6.69
CA VAL A 29 1.17 8.81 6.97
C VAL A 29 1.72 7.80 7.96
N ASN A 30 1.09 7.74 9.13
CA ASN A 30 1.48 6.85 10.22
C ASN A 30 0.43 5.77 10.47
N SER A 31 0.86 4.56 10.78
CA SER A 31 0.01 3.50 11.33
C SER A 31 0.13 3.40 12.85
N VAL A 32 -0.98 3.22 13.56
CA VAL A 32 -1.07 3.09 15.01
C VAL A 32 -1.74 1.77 15.36
N SER A 33 -1.04 0.94 16.13
CA SER A 33 -1.56 -0.30 16.70
C SER A 33 -1.57 -0.19 18.23
N PRO A 34 -2.55 -0.78 18.95
CA PRO A 34 -2.62 -0.70 20.42
C PRO A 34 -1.35 -1.19 21.15
N SER A 35 -0.53 -2.01 20.48
CA SER A 35 0.66 -2.64 21.04
C SER A 35 1.98 -2.06 20.52
N ARG A 36 1.97 -1.09 19.60
CA ARG A 36 3.18 -0.56 18.95
C ARG A 36 3.10 0.96 18.75
N PRO A 37 4.24 1.67 18.88
CA PRO A 37 4.30 3.10 18.59
C PRO A 37 3.95 3.39 17.13
N ALA A 38 3.45 4.60 16.88
CA ALA A 38 3.11 5.07 15.54
C ALA A 38 4.33 5.00 14.62
N LEU A 39 4.22 4.34 13.46
CA LEU A 39 5.30 4.21 12.49
C LEU A 39 4.97 4.98 11.21
N LEU A 40 5.87 5.87 10.82
CA LEU A 40 5.83 6.52 9.51
C LEU A 40 6.13 5.51 8.42
N TYR A 41 5.18 5.32 7.51
CA TYR A 41 5.37 4.43 6.37
C TYR A 41 5.53 5.18 5.04
N GLU A 42 4.96 6.39 4.90
CA GLU A 42 5.11 7.19 3.68
C GLU A 42 5.05 8.71 3.93
N SER A 43 5.79 9.46 3.12
CA SER A 43 5.68 10.92 2.99
C SER A 43 5.36 11.30 1.55
N VAL A 44 4.29 12.07 1.33
CA VAL A 44 3.81 12.43 -0.01
C VAL A 44 3.92 13.93 -0.26
N PRO A 45 4.72 14.39 -1.24
CA PRO A 45 4.74 15.81 -1.61
C PRO A 45 3.43 16.22 -2.30
N VAL A 46 2.90 17.40 -1.93
CA VAL A 46 1.59 17.92 -2.37
C VAL A 46 1.71 19.10 -3.33
N SER A 47 2.67 19.99 -3.09
CA SER A 47 2.95 21.22 -3.85
C SER A 47 4.41 21.65 -3.64
N GLU A 48 4.92 22.55 -4.45
CA GLU A 48 6.19 23.23 -4.17
C GLU A 48 5.93 24.55 -3.43
N GLY A 49 6.62 24.77 -2.31
CA GLY A 49 6.69 26.08 -1.65
C GLY A 49 5.47 26.55 -0.82
N SER A 50 4.27 25.98 -1.02
CA SER A 50 3.07 26.36 -0.25
C SER A 50 2.75 25.36 0.87
N PRO A 51 2.51 25.80 2.12
CA PRO A 51 2.08 24.90 3.18
C PRO A 51 0.69 24.35 2.90
N VAL A 52 0.43 23.12 3.37
CA VAL A 52 -0.90 22.52 3.26
C VAL A 52 -1.81 23.11 4.34
N LEU A 53 -3.00 23.55 3.93
CA LEU A 53 -4.03 24.09 4.80
C LEU A 53 -4.67 22.97 5.65
N ARG A 54 -5.27 23.36 6.79
CA ARG A 54 -5.85 22.40 7.75
C ARG A 54 -7.08 21.67 7.22
N ASP A 55 -7.75 22.26 6.24
CA ASP A 55 -8.98 21.72 5.68
C ASP A 55 -8.64 20.65 4.67
N THR A 56 -8.82 19.40 5.07
CA THR A 56 -8.67 18.24 4.20
C THR A 56 -9.86 17.33 4.35
N LEU A 57 -10.32 16.81 3.21
CA LEU A 57 -11.54 16.03 3.14
C LEU A 57 -11.24 14.72 2.42
N PHE A 58 -11.80 13.62 2.91
CA PHE A 58 -11.81 12.39 2.15
C PHE A 58 -12.84 12.46 1.03
N SER A 59 -12.55 11.78 -0.06
CA SER A 59 -13.58 11.44 -1.04
C SER A 59 -14.63 10.51 -0.40
N PRO A 60 -15.88 10.52 -0.88
CA PRO A 60 -16.95 9.68 -0.31
C PRO A 60 -16.64 8.17 -0.31
N ASP A 61 -15.83 7.72 -1.27
CA ASP A 61 -15.37 6.34 -1.42
C ASP A 61 -14.06 6.03 -0.68
N LEU A 62 -13.53 7.00 0.08
CA LEU A 62 -12.28 6.90 0.86
C LEU A 62 -11.05 6.50 0.04
N GLN A 63 -11.05 6.80 -1.26
CA GLN A 63 -9.90 6.52 -2.14
C GLN A 63 -8.92 7.68 -2.25
N PHE A 64 -9.38 8.90 -1.97
CA PHE A 64 -8.59 10.11 -2.10
C PHE A 64 -8.75 11.03 -0.90
N ILE A 65 -7.72 11.83 -0.65
CA ILE A 65 -7.74 12.97 0.25
C ILE A 65 -7.60 14.22 -0.61
N TYR A 66 -8.54 15.14 -0.47
CA TYR A 66 -8.46 16.47 -1.04
C TYR A 66 -7.72 17.37 -0.07
N THR A 67 -6.63 17.95 -0.55
CA THR A 67 -5.71 18.76 0.23
C THR A 67 -5.65 20.13 -0.41
N LEU A 68 -5.78 21.18 0.40
CA LEU A 68 -5.75 22.55 -0.09
C LEU A 68 -4.42 23.22 0.23
N THR A 69 -3.90 24.00 -0.70
CA THR A 69 -2.87 25.01 -0.48
C THR A 69 -3.47 26.40 -0.70
N ASP A 70 -2.68 27.46 -0.53
CA ASP A 70 -3.11 28.83 -0.83
C ASP A 70 -3.52 29.04 -2.29
N ARG A 71 -3.03 28.19 -3.22
CA ARG A 71 -3.16 28.37 -4.67
C ARG A 71 -3.77 27.19 -5.41
N GLN A 72 -3.88 26.02 -4.78
CA GLN A 72 -4.27 24.80 -5.47
C GLN A 72 -5.05 23.85 -4.56
N VAL A 73 -5.93 23.05 -5.17
CA VAL A 73 -6.50 21.85 -4.56
C VAL A 73 -5.86 20.64 -5.24
N THR A 74 -5.23 19.78 -4.44
CA THR A 74 -4.60 18.56 -4.91
C THR A 74 -5.39 17.35 -4.40
N ARG A 75 -5.63 16.39 -5.29
CA ARG A 75 -6.25 15.11 -4.95
C ARG A 75 -5.15 14.08 -4.76
N VAL A 76 -4.92 13.66 -3.52
CA VAL A 76 -3.88 12.71 -3.14
C VAL A 76 -4.52 11.32 -2.96
N PRO A 77 -4.03 10.26 -3.64
CA PRO A 77 -4.54 8.92 -3.40
C PRO A 77 -4.14 8.47 -1.99
N VAL A 78 -5.05 7.77 -1.32
CA VAL A 78 -4.82 7.33 0.07
C VAL A 78 -3.79 6.20 0.16
N GLU A 79 -3.62 5.44 -0.91
CA GLU A 79 -2.59 4.40 -1.05
C GLU A 79 -1.88 4.51 -2.39
N ARG A 80 -0.68 3.94 -2.45
CA ARG A 80 0.14 3.84 -3.67
C ARG A 80 0.74 2.45 -3.81
N CYS A 81 -0.02 1.41 -3.48
CA CYS A 81 0.41 0.01 -3.52
C CYS A 81 1.04 -0.38 -4.85
N SER A 82 0.51 0.14 -5.97
CA SER A 82 1.01 -0.13 -7.32
C SER A 82 2.46 0.29 -7.56
N GLN A 83 3.09 1.07 -6.66
CA GLN A 83 4.51 1.39 -6.72
C GLN A 83 5.43 0.18 -6.45
N TYR A 84 4.91 -0.86 -5.81
CA TYR A 84 5.67 -2.06 -5.48
C TYR A 84 5.47 -3.17 -6.53
N SER A 85 6.57 -3.56 -7.19
CA SER A 85 6.56 -4.54 -8.27
C SER A 85 6.82 -5.99 -7.83
N SER A 86 7.02 -6.25 -6.54
CA SER A 86 7.19 -7.62 -6.02
C SER A 86 6.45 -7.81 -4.70
N CYS A 87 6.02 -9.04 -4.43
CA CYS A 87 5.31 -9.42 -3.21
C CYS A 87 6.09 -9.01 -1.95
N SER A 88 7.39 -9.33 -1.90
CA SER A 88 8.22 -8.99 -0.75
C SER A 88 8.32 -7.48 -0.52
N LYS A 89 8.46 -6.65 -1.57
CA LYS A 89 8.49 -5.19 -1.45
C LYS A 89 7.13 -4.63 -1.01
N CYS A 90 6.05 -5.12 -1.63
CA CYS A 90 4.68 -4.74 -1.31
C CYS A 90 4.39 -4.94 0.17
N LEU A 91 4.66 -6.14 0.69
CA LEU A 91 4.30 -6.51 2.06
C LEU A 91 5.33 -6.03 3.10
N SER A 92 6.57 -5.74 2.69
CA SER A 92 7.57 -5.11 3.57
C SER A 92 7.37 -3.60 3.74
N SER A 93 6.55 -2.95 2.90
CA SER A 93 6.17 -1.55 3.07
C SER A 93 5.41 -1.31 4.37
N ARG A 94 4.72 -2.34 4.88
CA ARG A 94 3.84 -2.30 6.06
C ARG A 94 2.70 -1.28 5.92
N ASP A 95 2.35 -0.91 4.68
CA ASP A 95 1.18 -0.13 4.40
C ASP A 95 -0.09 -0.99 4.64
N PRO A 96 -1.00 -0.60 5.57
CA PRO A 96 -2.23 -1.34 5.88
C PRO A 96 -3.14 -1.62 4.67
N HIS A 97 -3.06 -0.79 3.64
CA HIS A 97 -3.90 -0.92 2.46
C HIS A 97 -3.41 -1.99 1.52
N CYS A 98 -2.11 -2.25 1.55
CA CYS A 98 -1.45 -3.00 0.52
C CYS A 98 -1.41 -4.47 0.86
N GLY A 99 -1.84 -5.28 -0.10
CA GLY A 99 -1.51 -6.68 -0.15
C GLY A 99 -1.14 -7.08 -1.57
N TRP A 100 -0.73 -8.33 -1.71
CA TRP A 100 -0.31 -8.88 -2.97
C TRP A 100 -1.45 -9.70 -3.59
N CYS A 101 -1.90 -9.28 -4.77
CA CYS A 101 -2.86 -10.02 -5.59
C CYS A 101 -2.10 -11.07 -6.41
N VAL A 102 -2.16 -12.32 -5.96
CA VAL A 102 -1.22 -13.39 -6.35
C VAL A 102 -1.29 -13.68 -7.85
N LEU A 103 -2.49 -13.91 -8.39
CA LEU A 103 -2.64 -14.29 -9.81
C LEU A 103 -2.50 -13.12 -10.78
N SER A 104 -2.80 -11.90 -10.34
CA SER A 104 -2.63 -10.69 -11.15
C SER A 104 -1.20 -10.14 -11.07
N HIS A 105 -0.38 -10.65 -10.16
CA HIS A 105 1.01 -10.22 -9.94
C HIS A 105 1.14 -8.70 -9.71
N ILE A 106 0.25 -8.15 -8.88
CA ILE A 106 0.24 -6.72 -8.54
C ILE A 106 0.09 -6.52 -7.03
N CYS A 107 0.70 -5.44 -6.54
CA CYS A 107 0.43 -4.91 -5.21
C CYS A 107 -0.78 -3.97 -5.29
N SER A 108 -1.85 -4.29 -4.57
CA SER A 108 -3.10 -3.54 -4.60
C SER A 108 -3.86 -3.67 -3.28
N ARG A 109 -4.94 -2.90 -3.15
CA ARG A 109 -5.92 -3.11 -2.08
C ARG A 109 -6.71 -4.39 -2.31
N ARG A 110 -7.21 -4.98 -1.22
CA ARG A 110 -8.07 -6.18 -1.25
C ARG A 110 -9.26 -6.02 -2.20
N ASP A 111 -9.96 -4.89 -2.13
CA ASP A 111 -11.13 -4.57 -2.98
C ASP A 111 -10.78 -4.37 -4.47
N ARG A 112 -9.51 -4.18 -4.79
CA ARG A 112 -9.00 -4.07 -6.16
C ARG A 112 -8.35 -5.36 -6.68
N CYS A 113 -8.37 -6.43 -5.89
CA CYS A 113 -7.89 -7.74 -6.31
C CYS A 113 -9.09 -8.64 -6.64
N GLU A 114 -9.14 -9.12 -7.89
CA GLU A 114 -10.23 -9.97 -8.33
C GLU A 114 -10.25 -11.28 -7.53
N ARG A 115 -11.43 -11.62 -6.97
CA ARG A 115 -11.64 -12.84 -6.16
C ARG A 115 -10.70 -12.92 -4.94
N ALA A 116 -10.35 -11.78 -4.35
CA ALA A 116 -9.46 -11.72 -3.18
C ALA A 116 -9.89 -12.57 -1.97
N ASP A 117 -11.18 -12.90 -1.88
CA ASP A 117 -11.74 -13.72 -0.79
C ASP A 117 -11.52 -15.22 -0.99
N GLU A 118 -11.10 -15.66 -2.16
CA GLU A 118 -10.73 -17.05 -2.39
C GLU A 118 -9.36 -17.38 -1.76
N PRO A 119 -9.17 -18.64 -1.33
CA PRO A 119 -7.90 -19.09 -0.77
C PRO A 119 -6.72 -18.78 -1.70
N GLN A 120 -5.64 -18.25 -1.14
CA GLN A 120 -4.39 -17.96 -1.84
C GLN A 120 -4.48 -16.93 -2.99
N ARG A 121 -5.59 -16.19 -3.14
CA ARG A 121 -5.70 -15.12 -4.14
C ARG A 121 -5.07 -13.80 -3.70
N PHE A 122 -5.16 -13.50 -2.41
CA PHE A 122 -4.66 -12.27 -1.83
C PHE A 122 -3.90 -12.57 -0.54
N THR A 123 -2.68 -12.07 -0.43
CA THR A 123 -1.88 -12.18 0.79
C THR A 123 -1.55 -10.80 1.35
N SER A 124 -1.61 -10.70 2.67
CA SER A 124 -1.16 -9.54 3.44
C SER A 124 0.09 -9.84 4.26
N ARG A 125 0.71 -11.03 4.08
CA ARG A 125 1.88 -11.44 4.85
C ARG A 125 3.02 -11.92 3.96
N VAL A 126 4.23 -11.48 4.28
CA VAL A 126 5.46 -11.77 3.49
C VAL A 126 5.73 -13.28 3.40
N ASP A 127 5.43 -14.03 4.46
CA ASP A 127 5.58 -15.50 4.53
C ASP A 127 4.61 -16.28 3.63
N GLN A 128 3.65 -15.60 3.01
CA GLN A 128 2.67 -16.16 2.07
C GLN A 128 2.93 -15.73 0.62
N CYS A 129 4.08 -15.12 0.33
CA CYS A 129 4.50 -14.86 -1.04
C CYS A 129 4.79 -16.18 -1.76
N VAL A 130 4.34 -16.29 -3.01
CA VAL A 130 4.58 -17.48 -3.83
C VAL A 130 6.07 -17.60 -4.17
N GLU A 131 6.62 -18.79 -3.94
CA GLU A 131 7.96 -19.20 -4.36
C GLU A 131 7.81 -20.37 -5.32
N LEU A 132 8.53 -20.34 -6.44
CA LEU A 132 8.49 -21.38 -7.48
C LEU A 132 9.88 -21.97 -7.63
N THR A 133 9.97 -23.29 -7.54
CA THR A 133 11.19 -24.06 -7.73
C THR A 133 11.04 -25.00 -8.92
N VAL A 134 12.10 -25.08 -9.74
CA VAL A 134 12.08 -25.79 -11.02
C VAL A 134 13.12 -26.92 -10.98
N GLN A 135 12.70 -28.15 -11.28
CA GLN A 135 13.59 -29.31 -11.30
C GLN A 135 13.47 -30.12 -12.61
N PRO A 136 14.57 -30.40 -13.32
CA PRO A 136 15.92 -29.90 -13.06
C PRO A 136 16.04 -28.40 -13.38
N ASN A 137 16.82 -27.68 -12.58
CA ASN A 137 17.09 -26.26 -12.80
C ASN A 137 18.11 -25.99 -13.92
N ASN A 138 18.80 -27.03 -14.42
CA ASN A 138 19.77 -26.97 -15.50
C ASN A 138 19.51 -28.09 -16.51
N ILE A 139 19.50 -27.74 -17.80
CA ILE A 139 19.25 -28.67 -18.92
C ILE A 139 20.29 -28.41 -20.02
N SER A 140 20.82 -29.46 -20.64
CA SER A 140 21.73 -29.35 -21.78
C SER A 140 20.97 -28.97 -23.05
N VAL A 141 21.56 -28.09 -23.87
CA VAL A 141 21.00 -27.64 -25.17
C VAL A 141 20.76 -28.80 -26.15
N THR A 142 21.47 -29.92 -25.97
CA THR A 142 21.36 -31.11 -26.82
C THR A 142 20.17 -32.02 -26.49
N VAL A 143 19.46 -31.77 -25.40
CA VAL A 143 18.38 -32.63 -24.91
C VAL A 143 17.03 -31.95 -25.18
N ALA A 144 16.08 -32.69 -25.73
CA ALA A 144 14.71 -32.25 -25.98
C ALA A 144 13.71 -33.02 -25.09
N GLU A 145 12.51 -32.47 -24.90
CA GLU A 145 11.39 -33.13 -24.21
C GLU A 145 11.66 -33.53 -22.74
N VAL A 146 12.50 -32.75 -22.04
CA VAL A 146 12.78 -33.00 -20.61
C VAL A 146 11.54 -32.70 -19.77
N GLN A 147 11.15 -33.66 -18.93
CA GLN A 147 10.11 -33.45 -17.93
C GLN A 147 10.63 -32.52 -16.81
N ILE A 148 9.85 -31.48 -16.52
CA ILE A 148 10.16 -30.51 -15.48
C ILE A 148 9.10 -30.62 -14.37
N CYS A 149 9.56 -30.70 -13.12
CA CYS A 149 8.73 -30.59 -11.94
C CYS A 149 8.75 -29.14 -11.43
N LEU A 150 7.55 -28.60 -11.17
CA LEU A 150 7.36 -27.31 -10.50
C LEU A 150 6.89 -27.61 -9.06
N SER A 151 7.59 -27.07 -8.07
CA SER A 151 7.23 -27.14 -6.65
C SER A 151 7.20 -25.78 -5.99
#